data_AF-A0A6I9XEL3-F1
#
_entry.id   AF-A0A6I9XEL3-F1
#
_cell.length_a   1.000
_cell.length_b   1.000
_cell.length_c   1.000
_cell.angle_alpha   90.00
_cell.angle_beta   90.00
_cell.angle_gamma   90.00
#
_symmetry.space_group_name_H-M   'P 1'
#
loop_
_entity.id
_entity.type
_entity.pdbx_description
1 polymer ?
#
loop_
_entity_poly.entity_id
_entity_poly.type
_entity_poly.pdbx_seq_one_letter_code
_entity_poly.pdbx_strand_id
1 'polypeptide(L)'
;MEGVDLVSPQRSRLLSADADGNVKCWSMMDHLANSWESEVGSEVEGDPVVALSWLHNGVKLALHVEKLNSLLPVLGRKGVTNGTSNLGLALAFHDGSVHIINRLSLQTMAVFYGSSSQRPVDDQTIKRQRTSGPLIYFKAMQMSWTSLALVGVDSHGKLSMFRISPSMGHVLDMNISLRHLLFLLEYCMVTGYDWWDILLHVQPGMVQNLVEKLHEEYMRQNAALQQVLSTRIIAMKASLCKLSSSTVARVCDYHAKLFLIAISCTLKSLLRPPVLNTPDKTPGDRLTEICAKITDIDIDKVMINLKTEEFVLEMTTLQSLQQLIQWVGDFVLYLLASLPNQGSGPASGPVRPGHSFLRDGASLGMLRELMVMIRIWGLLKPSCLPIYIATSDTQDSMSLLFRLLTKLWLCCRDEGHPSEPDDTLIDECCLLPSQLLIPNMDWLPVNDAIISKLQNKQPVRLQFGKTPGIRDDPKFIRETLSKKNMKTFLLHTFWRSFSAGCHIVPLFRCGCVTMLRSPNKTTAVKQWEQRWIKNCLCGGLWRRMPLSYS
;
A
#
# COMPACT_ATOMS: atom_id res chain seq x y z
N MET A 1 -33.85 -26.95 -11.37
CA MET A 1 -33.75 -26.38 -10.02
C MET A 1 -32.49 -25.52 -9.99
N GLU A 2 -32.60 -24.26 -10.39
CA GLU A 2 -31.56 -23.27 -10.15
C GLU A 2 -31.95 -22.57 -8.84
N GLY A 3 -31.32 -22.96 -7.73
CA GLY A 3 -31.38 -22.20 -6.49
C GLY A 3 -30.20 -21.25 -6.41
N VAL A 4 -30.36 -20.12 -5.73
CA VAL A 4 -29.26 -19.17 -5.48
C VAL A 4 -28.84 -19.30 -4.03
N ASP A 5 -27.58 -19.69 -3.82
CA ASP A 5 -26.98 -19.84 -2.50
C ASP A 5 -25.87 -18.81 -2.28
N LEU A 6 -25.90 -18.12 -1.13
CA LEU A 6 -24.93 -17.08 -0.79
C LEU A 6 -24.47 -17.18 0.67
N VAL A 7 -23.20 -17.55 0.86
CA VAL A 7 -22.55 -17.61 2.18
C VAL A 7 -22.22 -16.20 2.68
N SER A 8 -22.40 -15.97 3.99
CA SER A 8 -22.12 -14.71 4.64
C SER A 8 -20.61 -14.39 4.66
N PRO A 9 -20.23 -13.10 4.76
CA PRO A 9 -18.82 -12.70 4.84
C PRO A 9 -18.05 -13.33 6.01
N GLN A 10 -18.75 -13.67 7.10
CA GLN A 10 -18.19 -14.32 8.29
C GLN A 10 -18.17 -15.85 8.20
N ARG A 11 -18.68 -16.42 7.10
CA ARG A 11 -18.79 -17.86 6.81
C ARG A 11 -19.58 -18.68 7.83
N SER A 12 -20.37 -18.02 8.68
CA SER A 12 -21.21 -18.65 9.72
C SER A 12 -22.68 -18.71 9.35
N ARG A 13 -23.09 -18.06 8.26
CA ARG A 13 -24.49 -18.02 7.80
C ARG A 13 -24.57 -18.23 6.29
N LEU A 14 -25.68 -18.77 5.82
CA LEU A 14 -25.96 -19.03 4.40
C LEU A 14 -27.38 -18.55 4.09
N LEU A 15 -27.57 -17.83 2.98
CA LEU A 15 -28.89 -17.57 2.42
C LEU A 15 -29.08 -18.48 1.21
N SER A 16 -30.21 -19.17 1.15
CA SER A 16 -30.64 -19.93 -0.03
C SER A 16 -31.99 -19.40 -0.51
N ALA A 17 -32.19 -19.29 -1.80
CA ALA A 17 -33.50 -19.05 -2.38
C ALA A 17 -33.80 -20.01 -3.52
N ASP A 18 -35.05 -20.45 -3.61
CA ASP A 18 -35.53 -21.29 -4.71
C ASP A 18 -36.34 -20.50 -5.75
N ALA A 19 -36.67 -21.18 -6.85
CA ALA A 19 -37.44 -20.60 -7.94
C ALA A 19 -38.92 -20.36 -7.59
N ASP A 20 -39.38 -20.93 -6.47
CA ASP A 20 -40.76 -20.78 -5.99
C ASP A 20 -40.91 -19.58 -5.04
N GLY A 21 -39.83 -18.81 -4.82
CA GLY A 21 -39.87 -17.60 -4.00
C GLY A 21 -39.50 -17.82 -2.53
N ASN A 22 -39.15 -19.05 -2.13
CA ASN A 22 -38.79 -19.35 -0.74
C ASN A 22 -37.34 -18.96 -0.47
N VAL A 23 -37.14 -18.09 0.51
CA VAL A 23 -35.83 -17.68 1.00
C VAL A 23 -35.61 -18.24 2.40
N LYS A 24 -34.49 -18.92 2.63
CA LYS A 24 -34.10 -19.45 3.94
C LYS A 24 -32.73 -18.92 4.36
N CYS A 25 -32.61 -18.54 5.63
CA CYS A 25 -31.36 -18.19 6.28
C CYS A 25 -30.93 -19.33 7.20
N TRP A 26 -29.76 -19.88 6.92
CA TRP A 26 -29.14 -20.98 7.64
C TRP A 26 -27.98 -20.46 8.49
N SER A 27 -27.77 -21.10 9.63
CA SER A 27 -26.69 -20.81 10.58
C SER A 27 -25.87 -22.06 10.81
N MET A 28 -24.55 -21.88 10.89
CA MET A 28 -23.61 -22.97 11.10
C MET A 28 -23.63 -23.39 12.57
N MET A 29 -23.95 -24.66 12.83
CA MET A 29 -24.01 -25.22 14.18
C MET A 29 -22.61 -25.64 14.64
N ASP A 30 -22.25 -25.30 15.87
CA ASP A 30 -20.98 -25.69 16.52
C ASP A 30 -19.71 -25.39 15.70
N HIS A 31 -19.76 -24.39 14.82
CA HIS A 31 -18.70 -24.07 13.85
C HIS A 31 -18.33 -25.23 12.90
N LEU A 32 -19.24 -26.18 12.70
CA LEU A 32 -19.07 -27.33 11.82
C LEU A 32 -19.62 -27.00 10.43
N ALA A 33 -18.72 -26.96 9.44
CA ALA A 33 -19.06 -26.58 8.06
C ALA A 33 -20.10 -27.48 7.36
N ASN A 34 -20.36 -28.67 7.91
CA ASN A 34 -21.32 -29.65 7.42
C ASN A 34 -22.63 -29.70 8.23
N SER A 35 -22.81 -28.82 9.22
CA SER A 35 -24.02 -28.78 10.06
C SER A 35 -24.67 -27.40 10.00
N TRP A 36 -25.90 -27.35 9.52
CA TRP A 36 -26.64 -26.11 9.27
C TRP A 36 -28.07 -26.24 9.78
N GLU A 37 -28.53 -25.22 10.50
CA GLU A 37 -29.92 -25.10 10.95
C GLU A 37 -30.56 -23.86 10.33
N SER A 38 -31.81 -23.98 9.88
CA SER A 38 -32.58 -22.86 9.32
C SER A 38 -33.11 -22.00 10.47
N GLU A 39 -32.55 -20.80 10.64
CA GLU A 39 -32.98 -19.86 11.69
C GLU A 39 -34.28 -19.13 11.30
N VAL A 40 -34.38 -18.69 10.04
CA VAL A 40 -35.47 -17.81 9.57
C VAL A 40 -35.78 -18.13 8.10
N GLY A 41 -37.06 -18.17 7.75
CA GLY A 41 -37.53 -18.28 6.37
C GLY A 41 -38.50 -17.14 6.02
N SER A 42 -38.54 -16.78 4.75
CA SER A 42 -39.51 -15.84 4.18
C SER A 42 -39.92 -16.33 2.79
N GLU A 43 -41.13 -15.99 2.37
CA GLU A 43 -41.64 -16.28 1.03
C GLU A 43 -41.89 -14.96 0.31
N VAL A 44 -41.49 -14.89 -0.96
CA VAL A 44 -41.77 -13.75 -1.85
C VAL A 44 -42.81 -14.21 -2.86
N GLU A 45 -44.07 -13.80 -2.68
CA GLU A 45 -45.16 -14.22 -3.56
C GLU A 45 -44.97 -13.70 -4.99
N GLY A 46 -45.04 -14.61 -5.96
CA GLY A 46 -45.36 -14.30 -7.35
C GLY A 46 -44.18 -14.19 -8.33
N ASP A 47 -42.92 -14.14 -7.85
CA ASP A 47 -41.75 -14.04 -8.73
C ASP A 47 -40.56 -14.89 -8.24
N PRO A 48 -39.81 -15.55 -9.15
CA PRO A 48 -38.63 -16.33 -8.78
C PRO A 48 -37.52 -15.42 -8.25
N VAL A 49 -36.83 -15.85 -7.20
CA VAL A 49 -35.69 -15.11 -6.64
C VAL A 49 -34.47 -15.31 -7.53
N VAL A 50 -34.13 -14.28 -8.29
CA VAL A 50 -33.04 -14.32 -9.29
C VAL A 50 -31.65 -13.98 -8.73
N ALA A 51 -31.58 -13.33 -7.56
CA ALA A 51 -30.31 -12.95 -6.94
C ALA A 51 -30.45 -12.72 -5.43
N LEU A 52 -29.39 -13.02 -4.69
CA LEU A 52 -29.23 -12.72 -3.27
C LEU A 52 -27.98 -11.89 -3.05
N SER A 53 -28.01 -10.98 -2.07
CA SER A 53 -26.83 -10.22 -1.64
C SER A 53 -26.89 -9.91 -0.15
N TRP A 54 -25.81 -10.19 0.57
CA TRP A 54 -25.65 -9.72 1.95
C TRP A 54 -25.37 -8.21 1.96
N LEU A 55 -26.12 -7.47 2.78
CA LEU A 55 -25.85 -6.06 3.02
C LEU A 55 -24.90 -5.92 4.20
N HIS A 56 -23.74 -5.30 3.98
CA HIS A 56 -22.81 -5.01 5.07
C HIS A 56 -23.29 -3.78 5.86
N ASN A 57 -23.65 -3.99 7.12
CA ASN A 57 -23.77 -2.90 8.09
C ASN A 57 -22.35 -2.45 8.40
N GLY A 58 -21.94 -1.26 7.94
CA GLY A 58 -20.57 -0.79 8.07
C GLY A 58 -20.05 -0.85 9.51
N VAL A 59 -18.73 -0.92 9.69
CA VAL A 59 -18.12 -0.83 11.03
C VAL A 59 -18.52 0.51 11.64
N LYS A 60 -19.01 0.51 12.89
CA LYS A 60 -19.23 1.74 13.66
C LYS A 60 -17.87 2.40 13.88
N LEU A 61 -17.52 3.34 12.99
CA LEU A 61 -16.34 4.17 13.18
C LEU A 61 -16.60 5.05 14.41
N ALA A 62 -15.94 4.73 15.51
CA ALA A 62 -15.85 5.61 16.69
C ALA A 62 -14.87 6.78 16.43
N LEU A 63 -14.75 7.23 15.18
CA LEU A 63 -13.97 8.38 14.76
C LEU A 63 -14.96 9.47 14.36
N HIS A 64 -15.14 10.44 15.25
CA HIS A 64 -15.97 11.64 15.12
C HIS A 64 -17.30 11.47 14.35
N VAL A 65 -18.34 11.01 15.07
CA VAL A 65 -19.75 10.97 14.62
C VAL A 65 -20.24 12.35 14.14
N GLU A 66 -19.65 13.44 14.61
CA GLU A 66 -20.05 14.81 14.27
C GLU A 66 -19.67 15.24 12.84
N LYS A 67 -18.60 14.70 12.23
CA LYS A 67 -18.21 15.07 10.85
C LYS A 67 -19.18 14.50 9.81
N LEU A 68 -19.76 13.31 10.04
CA LEU A 68 -20.73 12.69 9.12
C LEU A 68 -22.01 13.53 8.96
N ASN A 69 -22.48 14.18 10.03
CA ASN A 69 -23.67 15.02 10.00
C ASN A 69 -23.50 16.26 9.11
N SER A 70 -22.26 16.73 8.91
CA SER A 70 -21.94 17.87 8.05
C SER A 70 -21.84 17.53 6.55
N LEU A 71 -21.76 16.24 6.20
CA LEU A 71 -21.68 15.74 4.81
C LEU A 71 -23.06 15.36 4.23
N LEU A 72 -24.10 15.31 5.09
CA LEU A 72 -25.48 15.00 4.75
C LEU A 72 -26.43 16.18 4.37
N PRO A 73 -26.00 17.44 4.06
CA PRO A 73 -27.00 18.47 3.73
C PRO A 73 -27.81 18.19 2.45
N VAL A 74 -27.38 17.24 1.61
CA VAL A 74 -27.99 17.02 0.27
C VAL A 74 -28.94 15.81 0.24
N LEU A 75 -28.95 14.93 1.25
CA LEU A 75 -29.81 13.74 1.27
C LEU A 75 -30.55 13.62 2.61
N GLY A 76 -31.71 14.28 2.68
CA GLY A 76 -32.85 13.94 3.55
C GLY A 76 -32.58 13.81 5.05
N ARG A 77 -32.96 14.82 5.84
CA ARG A 77 -33.10 14.72 7.30
C ARG A 77 -34.10 13.60 7.66
N LYS A 78 -33.64 12.53 8.31
CA LYS A 78 -34.21 11.88 9.51
C LYS A 78 -33.62 10.46 9.68
N GLY A 79 -32.94 10.21 10.81
CA GLY A 79 -32.84 8.87 11.40
C GLY A 79 -31.49 8.16 11.35
N VAL A 80 -30.87 8.04 12.53
CA VAL A 80 -29.93 7.01 13.02
C VAL A 80 -28.64 6.72 12.23
N THR A 81 -27.53 6.97 12.92
CA THR A 81 -26.13 6.98 12.48
C THR A 81 -25.52 5.58 12.36
N ASN A 82 -25.27 5.13 11.13
CA ASN A 82 -24.33 4.04 10.81
C ASN A 82 -23.43 4.50 9.66
N GLY A 83 -22.11 4.31 9.74
CA GLY A 83 -21.18 4.67 8.66
C GLY A 83 -21.46 3.82 7.42
N THR A 84 -21.97 4.41 6.35
CA THR A 84 -22.47 3.69 5.18
C THR A 84 -21.50 3.81 3.98
N SER A 85 -20.50 2.92 3.89
CA SER A 85 -19.63 2.83 2.70
C SER A 85 -20.32 2.16 1.49
N ASN A 86 -21.57 1.72 1.62
CA ASN A 86 -22.31 1.05 0.56
C ASN A 86 -23.66 1.72 0.32
N LEU A 87 -23.68 2.92 -0.27
CA LEU A 87 -24.91 3.70 -0.48
C LEU A 87 -25.71 3.26 -1.73
N GLY A 88 -25.10 2.53 -2.66
CA GLY A 88 -25.71 2.11 -3.92
C GLY A 88 -25.81 0.60 -4.08
N LEU A 89 -26.91 0.12 -4.66
CA LEU A 89 -27.13 -1.24 -5.16
C LEU A 89 -27.06 -1.21 -6.68
N ALA A 90 -26.25 -2.08 -7.28
CA ALA A 90 -26.16 -2.21 -8.73
C ALA A 90 -27.04 -3.38 -9.21
N LEU A 91 -28.00 -3.12 -10.09
CA LEU A 91 -28.90 -4.10 -10.68
C LEU A 91 -28.65 -4.18 -12.19
N ALA A 92 -28.54 -5.39 -12.73
CA ALA A 92 -28.45 -5.63 -14.17
C ALA A 92 -29.75 -6.27 -14.66
N PHE A 93 -30.26 -5.77 -15.78
CA PHE A 93 -31.48 -6.26 -16.39
C PHE A 93 -31.20 -6.94 -17.73
N HIS A 94 -32.10 -7.85 -18.13
CA HIS A 94 -31.99 -8.59 -19.39
C HIS A 94 -32.09 -7.71 -20.65
N ASP A 95 -32.62 -6.49 -20.52
CA ASP A 95 -32.64 -5.49 -21.59
C ASP A 95 -31.27 -4.82 -21.81
N GLY A 96 -30.26 -5.16 -20.99
CA GLY A 96 -28.91 -4.61 -21.04
C GLY A 96 -28.72 -3.32 -20.25
N SER A 97 -29.73 -2.87 -19.52
CA SER A 97 -29.64 -1.74 -18.60
C SER A 97 -29.02 -2.14 -17.26
N VAL A 98 -28.29 -1.20 -16.67
CA VAL A 98 -27.68 -1.31 -15.34
C VAL A 98 -28.16 -0.13 -14.52
N HIS A 99 -28.90 -0.40 -13.45
CA HIS A 99 -29.43 0.62 -12.55
C HIS A 99 -28.62 0.64 -11.26
N ILE A 100 -28.22 1.83 -10.83
CA ILE A 100 -27.68 2.06 -9.49
C ILE A 100 -28.79 2.67 -8.66
N ILE A 101 -29.18 2.00 -7.58
CA ILE A 101 -30.28 2.39 -6.70
C ILE A 101 -29.74 2.74 -5.32
N ASN A 102 -30.24 3.79 -4.69
CA ASN A 102 -29.88 4.13 -3.32
C ASN A 102 -30.39 3.05 -2.37
N ARG A 103 -29.52 2.46 -1.56
CA ARG A 103 -29.90 1.33 -0.71
C ARG A 103 -30.94 1.66 0.37
N LEU A 104 -31.04 2.93 0.80
CA LEU A 104 -31.91 3.36 1.89
C LEU A 104 -33.23 3.92 1.35
N SER A 105 -33.16 4.79 0.33
CA SER A 105 -34.36 5.40 -0.24
C SER A 105 -34.98 4.59 -1.37
N LEU A 106 -34.28 3.56 -1.87
CA LEU A 106 -34.64 2.78 -3.06
C LEU A 106 -34.85 3.63 -4.33
N GLN A 107 -34.39 4.88 -4.31
CA GLN A 107 -34.47 5.77 -5.46
C GLN A 107 -33.38 5.41 -6.47
N THR A 108 -33.75 5.34 -7.74
CA THR A 108 -32.79 5.15 -8.83
C THR A 108 -31.87 6.37 -8.90
N MET A 109 -30.57 6.12 -8.72
CA MET A 109 -29.53 7.15 -8.74
C MET A 109 -28.92 7.32 -10.13
N ALA A 110 -28.76 6.23 -10.87
CA ALA A 110 -28.22 6.27 -12.23
C ALA A 110 -28.68 5.05 -13.05
N VAL A 111 -28.75 5.22 -14.38
CA VAL A 111 -29.03 4.15 -15.34
C VAL A 111 -28.00 4.20 -16.45
N PHE A 112 -27.38 3.07 -16.76
CA PHE A 112 -26.39 2.93 -17.83
C PHE A 112 -26.79 1.78 -18.75
N TYR A 113 -26.54 1.94 -20.04
CA TYR A 113 -26.73 0.88 -21.03
C TYR A 113 -25.36 0.33 -21.43
N GLY A 114 -25.26 -0.99 -21.56
CA GLY A 114 -24.03 -1.65 -22.00
C GLY A 114 -23.43 -1.04 -23.27
N SER A 115 -22.10 -1.10 -23.39
CA SER A 115 -21.27 -0.46 -24.43
C SER A 115 -21.62 -0.76 -25.91
N SER A 116 -22.66 -1.55 -26.19
CA SER A 116 -23.24 -1.72 -27.53
C SER A 116 -24.30 -0.67 -27.90
N SER A 117 -24.72 0.22 -26.98
CA SER A 117 -25.77 1.20 -27.24
C SER A 117 -25.33 2.65 -27.46
N GLN A 118 -24.03 2.97 -27.40
CA GLN A 118 -23.54 4.30 -27.82
C GLN A 118 -23.46 4.35 -29.34
N ARG A 119 -24.58 4.67 -30.00
CA ARG A 119 -24.54 5.22 -31.36
C ARG A 119 -24.00 6.65 -31.28
N PRO A 120 -23.15 7.09 -32.22
CA PRO A 120 -22.89 8.52 -32.40
C PRO A 120 -24.21 9.24 -32.64
N VAL A 121 -24.35 10.46 -32.14
CA VAL A 121 -25.59 11.26 -32.12
C VAL A 121 -26.00 11.78 -33.52
N ASP A 122 -25.30 11.41 -34.59
CA ASP A 122 -25.67 11.73 -35.97
C ASP A 122 -26.07 10.46 -36.73
N ASP A 123 -27.36 10.11 -36.62
CA ASP A 123 -28.11 9.54 -37.75
C ASP A 123 -29.59 9.47 -37.36
N GLN A 124 -30.28 10.60 -37.54
CA GLN A 124 -31.74 10.59 -37.60
C GLN A 124 -32.16 10.12 -38.99
N THR A 125 -33.18 9.25 -38.99
CA THR A 125 -33.93 8.73 -40.13
C THR A 125 -33.29 7.58 -40.91
N ILE A 126 -33.66 6.35 -40.53
CA ILE A 126 -34.27 5.33 -41.41
C ILE A 126 -34.81 4.22 -40.50
N LYS A 127 -36.12 3.96 -40.59
CA LYS A 127 -36.78 2.81 -39.95
C LYS A 127 -36.21 1.52 -40.56
N ARG A 128 -35.20 0.93 -39.92
CA ARG A 128 -34.73 -0.43 -40.22
C ARG A 128 -35.27 -1.41 -39.19
N GLN A 129 -36.01 -2.38 -39.69
CA GLN A 129 -36.60 -3.53 -38.99
C GLN A 129 -35.51 -4.23 -38.14
N ARG A 130 -35.70 -4.27 -36.82
CA ARG A 130 -34.77 -4.89 -35.85
C ARG A 130 -34.83 -6.41 -35.99
N THR A 131 -33.84 -7.03 -36.62
CA THR A 131 -33.51 -8.43 -36.39
C THR A 131 -32.89 -8.57 -35.00
N SER A 132 -33.58 -9.30 -34.12
CA SER A 132 -33.22 -9.62 -32.73
C SER A 132 -31.92 -10.43 -32.66
N GLY A 133 -30.78 -9.73 -32.68
CA GLY A 133 -29.51 -10.30 -32.21
C GLY A 133 -29.59 -10.59 -30.70
N PRO A 134 -28.79 -11.53 -30.17
CA PRO A 134 -28.79 -11.83 -28.74
C PRO A 134 -28.51 -10.56 -27.92
N LEU A 135 -29.39 -10.25 -26.98
CA LEU A 135 -29.26 -9.09 -26.09
C LEU A 135 -28.02 -9.27 -25.22
N ILE A 136 -27.14 -8.27 -25.22
CA ILE A 136 -25.95 -8.24 -24.37
C ILE A 136 -26.35 -7.62 -23.04
N TYR A 137 -26.40 -8.45 -22.00
CA TYR A 137 -26.67 -8.03 -20.62
C TYR A 137 -25.60 -8.58 -19.67
N PHE A 138 -25.47 -7.95 -18.51
CA PHE A 138 -24.57 -8.41 -17.46
C PHE A 138 -25.16 -9.60 -16.71
N LYS A 139 -24.42 -10.70 -16.63
CA LYS A 139 -24.82 -11.90 -15.87
C LYS A 139 -24.37 -11.84 -14.41
N ALA A 140 -23.25 -11.17 -14.15
CA ALA A 140 -22.73 -10.99 -12.80
C ALA A 140 -22.14 -9.59 -12.67
N MET A 141 -22.39 -8.94 -11.54
CA MET A 141 -21.83 -7.64 -11.22
C MET A 141 -21.42 -7.58 -9.76
N GLN A 142 -20.35 -6.84 -9.47
CA GLN A 142 -19.85 -6.63 -8.12
C GLN A 142 -19.30 -5.22 -7.96
N MET A 143 -19.80 -4.53 -6.93
CA MET A 143 -19.24 -3.24 -6.50
C MET A 143 -18.00 -3.44 -5.64
N SER A 144 -17.09 -2.48 -5.73
CA SER A 144 -15.96 -2.38 -4.81
C SER A 144 -16.41 -1.96 -3.40
N TRP A 145 -15.57 -2.19 -2.40
CA TRP A 145 -15.90 -1.93 -0.98
C TRP A 145 -16.22 -0.46 -0.67
N THR A 146 -15.70 0.48 -1.46
CA THR A 146 -16.00 1.92 -1.32
C THR A 146 -17.08 2.42 -2.26
N SER A 147 -17.69 1.54 -3.05
CA SER A 147 -18.74 1.86 -4.04
C SER A 147 -18.29 2.77 -5.19
N LEU A 148 -16.98 2.92 -5.42
CA LEU A 148 -16.41 3.80 -6.44
C LEU A 148 -16.04 3.09 -7.75
N ALA A 149 -16.11 1.76 -7.77
CA ALA A 149 -15.94 0.95 -8.97
C ALA A 149 -16.97 -0.19 -9.01
N LEU A 150 -17.38 -0.55 -10.22
CA LEU A 150 -18.28 -1.68 -10.50
C LEU A 150 -17.65 -2.54 -11.57
N VAL A 151 -17.57 -3.84 -11.32
CA VAL A 151 -17.10 -4.81 -12.31
C VAL A 151 -18.28 -5.67 -12.73
N GLY A 152 -18.44 -5.88 -14.03
CA GLY A 152 -19.49 -6.71 -14.60
C GLY A 152 -18.95 -7.67 -15.66
N VAL A 153 -19.50 -8.88 -15.70
CA VAL A 153 -19.27 -9.86 -16.76
C VAL A 153 -20.54 -9.97 -17.60
N ASP A 154 -20.42 -9.72 -18.90
CA ASP A 154 -21.56 -9.85 -19.82
C ASP A 154 -21.83 -11.29 -20.26
N SER A 155 -22.96 -11.49 -20.94
CA SER A 155 -23.40 -12.77 -21.49
C SER A 155 -22.41 -13.41 -22.47
N HIS A 156 -21.44 -12.65 -23.01
CA HIS A 156 -20.37 -13.12 -23.89
C HIS A 156 -19.04 -13.36 -23.17
N GLY A 157 -18.99 -13.21 -21.85
CA GLY A 157 -17.78 -13.39 -21.04
C GLY A 157 -16.81 -12.21 -21.10
N LYS A 158 -17.24 -11.05 -21.60
CA LYS A 158 -16.43 -9.82 -21.56
C LYS A 158 -16.53 -9.18 -20.19
N LEU A 159 -15.38 -8.96 -19.58
CA LEU A 159 -15.25 -8.22 -18.33
C LEU A 159 -15.21 -6.72 -18.60
N SER A 160 -16.11 -5.97 -17.95
CA SER A 160 -16.16 -4.51 -18.00
C SER A 160 -15.97 -3.94 -16.59
N MET A 161 -15.16 -2.89 -16.46
CA MET A 161 -15.00 -2.13 -15.22
C MET A 161 -15.54 -0.71 -15.45
N PHE A 162 -16.44 -0.29 -14.57
CA PHE A 162 -17.05 1.02 -14.56
C PHE A 162 -16.52 1.81 -13.36
N ARG A 163 -16.15 3.07 -13.62
CA ARG A 163 -15.82 4.04 -12.57
C ARG A 163 -17.10 4.74 -12.15
N ILE A 164 -17.47 4.63 -10.88
CA ILE A 164 -18.67 5.25 -10.31
C ILE A 164 -18.26 6.54 -9.61
N SER A 165 -18.84 7.68 -10.00
CA SER A 165 -18.54 8.96 -9.34
C SER A 165 -19.02 8.94 -7.88
N PRO A 166 -18.23 9.43 -6.91
CA PRO A 166 -18.68 9.62 -5.53
C PRO A 166 -19.92 10.51 -5.43
N SER A 167 -20.06 11.43 -6.39
CA SER A 167 -21.18 12.36 -6.49
C SER A 167 -22.38 11.83 -7.27
N MET A 168 -22.28 10.62 -7.82
CA MET A 168 -23.34 9.97 -8.61
C MET A 168 -23.91 10.85 -9.73
N GLY A 169 -23.07 11.70 -10.33
CA GLY A 169 -23.43 12.61 -11.43
C GLY A 169 -23.61 14.08 -11.03
N HIS A 170 -23.67 14.39 -9.74
CA HIS A 170 -23.70 15.78 -9.29
C HIS A 170 -22.33 16.44 -9.40
N VAL A 171 -22.29 17.72 -9.77
CA VAL A 171 -21.06 18.52 -9.70
C VAL A 171 -20.83 18.89 -8.24
N LEU A 172 -19.76 18.37 -7.64
CA LEU A 172 -19.35 18.74 -6.30
C LEU A 172 -18.29 19.83 -6.35
N ASP A 173 -18.33 20.74 -5.38
CA ASP A 173 -17.20 21.63 -5.12
C ASP A 173 -15.94 20.80 -4.80
N MET A 174 -14.77 21.34 -5.13
CA MET A 174 -13.48 20.69 -4.93
C MET A 174 -13.25 20.37 -3.45
N ASN A 175 -13.67 21.25 -2.54
CA ASN A 175 -13.53 21.02 -1.10
C ASN A 175 -14.37 19.85 -0.60
N ILE A 176 -15.60 19.73 -1.10
CA ILE A 176 -16.50 18.62 -0.74
C ILE A 176 -15.94 17.30 -1.30
N SER A 177 -15.46 17.32 -2.54
CA SER A 177 -14.81 16.16 -3.16
C SER A 177 -13.59 15.69 -2.39
N LEU A 178 -12.72 16.61 -1.95
CA LEU A 178 -11.56 16.31 -1.11
C LEU A 178 -11.97 15.68 0.23
N ARG A 179 -12.99 16.22 0.90
CA ARG A 179 -13.49 15.67 2.17
C ARG A 179 -14.05 14.25 2.00
N HIS A 180 -14.79 13.99 0.93
CA HIS A 180 -15.34 12.66 0.65
C HIS A 180 -14.23 11.63 0.42
N LEU A 181 -13.23 11.95 -0.41
CA LEU A 181 -12.12 11.04 -0.65
C LEU A 181 -11.28 10.81 0.61
N LEU A 182 -11.06 11.85 1.42
CA LEU A 182 -10.36 11.74 2.69
C LEU A 182 -11.09 10.78 3.65
N PHE A 183 -12.41 10.92 3.78
CA PHE A 183 -13.24 10.02 4.60
C PHE A 183 -13.15 8.56 4.14
N LEU A 184 -13.18 8.31 2.83
CA LEU A 184 -13.05 6.94 2.30
C LEU A 184 -11.64 6.36 2.51
N LEU A 185 -10.59 7.20 2.46
CA LEU A 185 -9.23 6.79 2.79
C LEU A 185 -9.11 6.43 4.28
N GLU A 186 -9.69 7.22 5.18
CA GLU A 186 -9.76 6.92 6.62
C GLU A 186 -10.50 5.59 6.87
N TYR A 187 -11.65 5.40 6.21
CA TYR A 187 -12.41 4.15 6.29
C TYR A 187 -11.57 2.94 5.86
N CYS A 188 -10.86 3.02 4.72
CA CYS A 188 -9.97 1.96 4.26
C CYS A 188 -8.79 1.74 5.23
N MET A 189 -8.27 2.81 5.83
CA MET A 189 -7.13 2.73 6.74
C MET A 189 -7.48 1.93 8.00
N VAL A 190 -8.68 2.16 8.55
CA VAL A 190 -9.17 1.47 9.75
C VAL A 190 -9.61 0.04 9.42
N THR A 191 -10.44 -0.14 8.38
CA THR A 191 -10.99 -1.46 8.03
C THR A 191 -9.98 -2.42 7.42
N GLY A 192 -8.93 -1.89 6.79
CA GLY A 192 -7.97 -2.67 6.02
C GLY A 192 -8.46 -3.03 4.61
N TYR A 193 -9.59 -2.49 4.17
CA TYR A 193 -10.00 -2.60 2.77
C TYR A 193 -9.02 -1.90 1.84
N ASP A 194 -8.90 -2.43 0.62
CA ASP A 194 -8.01 -1.91 -0.39
C ASP A 194 -8.60 -0.60 -0.99
N TRP A 195 -7.78 0.46 -1.02
CA TRP A 195 -8.13 1.81 -1.48
C TRP A 195 -7.95 2.06 -2.99
N TRP A 196 -7.71 1.02 -3.80
CA TRP A 196 -7.38 1.17 -5.23
C TRP A 196 -8.45 1.92 -6.04
N ASP A 197 -9.72 1.74 -5.70
CA ASP A 197 -10.88 2.34 -6.37
C ASP A 197 -11.01 3.83 -6.05
N ILE A 198 -10.62 4.26 -4.85
CA ILE A 198 -10.49 5.68 -4.49
C ILE A 198 -9.47 6.37 -5.40
N LEU A 199 -8.35 5.73 -5.69
CA LEU A 199 -7.28 6.29 -6.53
C LEU A 199 -7.76 6.64 -7.95
N LEU A 200 -8.79 5.95 -8.45
CA LEU A 200 -9.40 6.29 -9.74
C LEU A 200 -9.97 7.70 -9.76
N HIS A 201 -10.35 8.24 -8.60
CA HIS A 201 -11.00 9.54 -8.47
C HIS A 201 -10.07 10.69 -8.08
N VAL A 202 -8.88 10.38 -7.59
CA VAL A 202 -7.88 11.37 -7.19
C VAL A 202 -7.25 12.00 -8.42
N GLN A 203 -7.41 13.32 -8.57
CA GLN A 203 -6.74 14.12 -9.59
C GLN A 203 -5.34 14.54 -9.13
N PRO A 204 -4.36 14.75 -10.04
CA PRO A 204 -3.00 15.14 -9.67
C PRO A 204 -2.92 16.36 -8.73
N GLY A 205 -3.74 17.39 -8.99
CA GLY A 205 -3.80 18.60 -8.15
C GLY A 205 -4.39 18.39 -6.74
N MET A 206 -5.01 17.23 -6.46
CA MET A 206 -5.56 16.90 -5.14
C MET A 206 -4.55 16.15 -4.26
N VAL A 207 -3.49 15.59 -4.85
CA VAL A 207 -2.58 14.63 -4.19
C VAL A 207 -1.92 15.21 -2.95
N GLN A 208 -1.33 16.40 -3.05
CA GLN A 208 -0.62 17.02 -1.92
C GLN A 208 -1.57 17.26 -0.74
N ASN A 209 -2.72 17.87 -0.99
CA ASN A 209 -3.74 18.15 0.02
C ASN A 209 -4.26 16.88 0.71
N LEU A 210 -4.47 15.79 -0.04
CA LEU A 210 -4.92 14.52 0.53
C LEU A 210 -3.84 13.89 1.41
N VAL A 211 -2.58 13.94 0.98
CA VAL A 211 -1.44 13.38 1.74
C VAL A 211 -1.23 14.12 3.07
N GLU A 212 -1.33 15.44 3.06
CA GLU A 212 -1.20 16.29 4.26
C GLU A 212 -2.38 16.08 5.21
N LYS A 213 -3.62 16.22 4.74
CA LYS A 213 -4.81 16.05 5.58
C LYS A 213 -4.91 14.64 6.15
N LEU A 214 -4.62 13.60 5.36
CA LEU A 214 -4.58 12.23 5.86
C LEU A 214 -3.54 12.06 6.98
N HIS A 215 -2.41 12.78 6.89
CA HIS A 215 -1.41 12.77 7.94
C HIS A 215 -1.88 13.44 9.22
N GLU A 216 -2.49 14.61 9.11
CA GLU A 216 -3.05 15.33 10.26
C GLU A 216 -4.09 14.49 10.99
N GLU A 217 -5.01 13.86 10.26
CA GLU A 217 -6.05 13.01 10.86
C GLU A 217 -5.46 11.79 11.56
N TYR A 218 -4.35 11.23 11.03
CA TYR A 218 -3.58 10.19 11.70
C TYR A 218 -2.89 10.70 12.97
N MET A 219 -2.26 11.88 12.92
CA MET A 219 -1.55 12.46 14.07
C MET A 219 -2.50 12.86 15.20
N ARG A 220 -3.78 13.13 14.90
CA ARG A 220 -4.82 13.34 15.92
C ARG A 220 -5.21 12.08 16.69
N GLN A 221 -4.82 10.89 16.23
CA GLN A 221 -5.16 9.63 16.90
C GLN A 221 -4.29 9.39 18.13
N ASN A 222 -4.77 8.55 19.05
CA ASN A 222 -3.96 8.12 20.19
C ASN A 222 -2.76 7.25 19.74
N ALA A 223 -1.73 7.16 20.60
CA ALA A 223 -0.48 6.47 20.29
C ALA A 223 -0.67 4.99 19.90
N ALA A 224 -1.59 4.28 20.57
CA ALA A 224 -1.87 2.87 20.27
C ALA A 224 -2.42 2.68 18.85
N LEU A 225 -3.35 3.53 18.43
CA LEU A 225 -3.92 3.46 17.09
C LEU A 225 -2.90 3.91 16.02
N GLN A 226 -2.11 4.93 16.31
CA GLN A 226 -1.00 5.34 15.44
C GLN A 226 -0.03 4.17 15.19
N GLN A 227 0.35 3.43 16.23
CA GLN A 227 1.23 2.27 16.10
C GLN A 227 0.67 1.21 15.15
N VAL A 228 -0.62 0.87 15.29
CA VAL A 228 -1.30 -0.13 14.45
C VAL A 228 -1.43 0.33 12.99
N LEU A 229 -1.69 1.62 12.76
CA LEU A 229 -1.94 2.18 11.42
C LEU A 229 -0.68 2.68 10.70
N SER A 230 0.45 2.76 11.41
CA SER A 230 1.71 3.37 10.96
C SER A 230 2.17 2.93 9.56
N THR A 231 2.16 1.63 9.27
CA THR A 231 2.56 1.11 7.94
C THR A 231 1.50 1.37 6.87
N ARG A 232 0.21 1.34 7.23
CA ARG A 232 -0.90 1.57 6.29
C ARG A 232 -0.92 3.00 5.78
N ILE A 233 -0.74 3.98 6.65
CA ILE A 233 -0.69 5.39 6.22
C ILE A 233 0.48 5.65 5.27
N ILE A 234 1.67 5.09 5.54
CA ILE A 234 2.83 5.25 4.65
C ILE A 234 2.53 4.63 3.28
N ALA A 235 1.93 3.43 3.23
CA ALA A 235 1.53 2.78 1.99
C ALA A 235 0.46 3.57 1.19
N MET A 236 -0.51 4.18 1.89
CA MET A 236 -1.52 5.05 1.28
C MET A 236 -0.89 6.31 0.69
N LYS A 237 0.00 6.99 1.44
CA LYS A 237 0.73 8.16 0.95
C LYS A 237 1.57 7.84 -0.28
N ALA A 238 2.29 6.72 -0.27
CA ALA A 238 3.04 6.24 -1.45
C ALA A 238 2.13 6.03 -2.67
N SER A 239 0.91 5.52 -2.46
CA SER A 239 -0.06 5.29 -3.54
C SER A 239 -0.61 6.60 -4.11
N LEU A 240 -0.88 7.59 -3.25
CA LEU A 240 -1.35 8.91 -3.65
C LEU A 240 -0.26 9.68 -4.42
N CYS A 241 0.98 9.69 -3.92
CA CYS A 241 2.09 10.41 -4.55
C CYS A 241 2.44 9.89 -5.96
N LYS A 242 2.07 8.65 -6.30
CA LYS A 242 2.24 8.12 -7.67
C LYS A 242 1.35 8.80 -8.70
N LEU A 243 0.29 9.48 -8.27
CA LEU A 243 -0.71 10.10 -9.14
C LEU A 243 -0.35 11.52 -9.58
N SER A 244 0.76 12.09 -9.10
CA SER A 244 1.23 13.41 -9.51
C SER A 244 2.72 13.41 -9.80
N SER A 245 3.13 14.04 -10.90
CA SER A 245 4.54 14.23 -11.26
C SER A 245 5.32 15.03 -10.22
N SER A 246 4.66 15.99 -9.56
CA SER A 246 5.29 16.84 -8.54
C SER A 246 5.67 16.11 -7.25
N THR A 247 5.05 14.96 -6.97
CA THR A 247 5.26 14.21 -5.73
C THR A 247 5.87 12.83 -5.95
N VAL A 248 6.15 12.45 -7.20
CA VAL A 248 6.64 11.11 -7.55
C VAL A 248 7.96 10.76 -6.88
N ALA A 249 8.84 11.74 -6.65
CA ALA A 249 10.11 11.54 -5.94
C ALA A 249 9.91 11.03 -4.49
N ARG A 250 8.82 11.46 -3.83
CA ARG A 250 8.48 11.07 -2.45
C ARG A 250 8.05 9.61 -2.33
N VAL A 251 7.68 8.98 -3.46
CA VAL A 251 7.26 7.57 -3.49
C VAL A 251 8.40 6.65 -3.04
N CYS A 252 9.62 6.95 -3.48
CA CYS A 252 10.82 6.21 -3.09
C CYS A 252 11.02 6.28 -1.58
N ASP A 253 10.89 7.47 -1.00
CA ASP A 253 11.07 7.71 0.44
C ASP A 253 10.07 6.91 1.27
N TYR A 254 8.80 6.88 0.86
CA TYR A 254 7.79 6.07 1.55
C TYR A 254 8.04 4.56 1.43
N HIS A 255 8.49 4.09 0.27
CA HIS A 255 8.83 2.67 0.10
C HIS A 255 10.08 2.28 0.90
N ALA A 256 11.11 3.14 0.91
CA ALA A 256 12.29 2.96 1.73
C ALA A 256 11.93 2.94 3.23
N LYS A 257 11.04 3.85 3.67
CA LYS A 257 10.53 3.87 5.05
C LYS A 257 9.79 2.59 5.42
N LEU A 258 8.90 2.10 4.56
CA LEU A 258 8.23 0.81 4.78
C LEU A 258 9.24 -0.33 4.92
N PHE A 259 10.24 -0.38 4.04
CA PHE A 259 11.24 -1.42 4.04
C PHE A 259 12.14 -1.36 5.29
N LEU A 260 12.56 -0.16 5.68
CA LEU A 260 13.31 0.07 6.92
C LEU A 260 12.53 -0.39 8.15
N ILE A 261 11.23 -0.07 8.25
CA ILE A 261 10.37 -0.55 9.33
C ILE A 261 10.36 -2.08 9.36
N ALA A 262 10.23 -2.74 8.21
CA ALA A 262 10.22 -4.20 8.15
C ALA A 262 11.56 -4.82 8.57
N ILE A 263 12.69 -4.24 8.14
CA ILE A 263 14.03 -4.68 8.58
C ILE A 263 14.17 -4.48 10.08
N SER A 264 13.82 -3.31 10.61
CA SER A 264 13.91 -2.99 12.03
C SER A 264 13.11 -3.95 12.89
N CYS A 265 11.84 -4.18 12.54
CA CYS A 265 11.01 -5.17 13.23
C CYS A 265 11.56 -6.58 13.14
N THR A 266 12.26 -6.94 12.06
CA THR A 266 12.84 -8.29 11.89
C THR A 266 14.07 -8.45 12.75
N LEU A 267 15.03 -7.53 12.62
CA LEU A 267 16.29 -7.58 13.34
C LEU A 267 16.10 -7.43 14.85
N LYS A 268 15.24 -6.50 15.31
CA LYS A 268 14.92 -6.35 16.74
C LYS A 268 14.22 -7.58 17.32
N SER A 269 13.40 -8.28 16.53
CA SER A 269 12.71 -9.50 17.00
C SER A 269 13.63 -10.69 17.28
N LEU A 270 14.87 -10.63 16.81
CA LEU A 270 15.88 -11.65 17.10
C LEU A 270 16.46 -11.50 18.51
N LEU A 271 16.43 -10.29 19.07
CA LEU A 271 16.99 -9.99 20.39
C LEU A 271 16.18 -10.69 21.48
N ARG A 272 16.86 -11.30 22.45
CA ARG A 272 16.21 -12.05 23.53
C ARG A 272 16.60 -11.47 24.89
N PRO A 273 15.64 -11.29 25.81
CA PRO A 273 15.98 -10.92 27.18
C PRO A 273 16.75 -12.07 27.85
N PRO A 274 17.74 -11.76 28.71
CA PRO A 274 18.55 -12.77 29.39
C PRO A 274 17.77 -13.54 30.47
N VAL A 275 16.66 -12.96 30.96
CA VAL A 275 15.73 -13.57 31.92
C VAL A 275 14.30 -13.44 31.37
N LEU A 276 13.60 -14.56 31.25
CA LEU A 276 12.25 -14.64 30.65
C LEU A 276 11.13 -13.98 31.50
N ASN A 277 11.42 -13.54 32.73
CA ASN A 277 10.44 -13.16 33.75
C ASN A 277 10.37 -11.66 34.09
N THR A 278 11.05 -10.76 33.37
CA THR A 278 10.84 -9.30 33.53
C THR A 278 9.95 -8.77 32.41
N PRO A 279 8.69 -8.38 32.69
CA PRO A 279 7.66 -8.25 31.66
C PRO A 279 7.60 -6.92 30.89
N ASP A 280 8.35 -5.87 31.27
CA ASP A 280 7.93 -4.53 30.83
C ASP A 280 8.63 -3.96 29.58
N LYS A 281 9.86 -4.37 29.21
CA LYS A 281 10.57 -3.82 28.05
C LYS A 281 11.47 -4.83 27.33
N THR A 282 11.27 -5.00 26.02
CA THR A 282 12.14 -5.86 25.20
C THR A 282 13.54 -5.24 25.04
N PRO A 283 14.59 -6.01 24.72
CA PRO A 283 15.90 -5.45 24.36
C PRO A 283 15.81 -4.42 23.21
N GLY A 284 14.90 -4.62 22.26
CA GLY A 284 14.63 -3.68 21.17
C GLY A 284 14.05 -2.35 21.66
N ASP A 285 13.16 -2.37 22.64
CA ASP A 285 12.60 -1.16 23.25
C ASP A 285 13.67 -0.39 24.03
N ARG A 286 14.53 -1.10 24.76
CA ARG A 286 15.67 -0.51 25.48
C ARG A 286 16.69 0.12 24.54
N LEU A 287 17.00 -0.54 23.42
CA LEU A 287 17.84 0.04 22.36
C LEU A 287 17.25 1.36 21.84
N THR A 288 15.95 1.36 21.56
CA THR A 288 15.20 2.54 21.08
C THR A 288 15.30 3.68 22.10
N GLU A 289 15.05 3.40 23.38
CA GLU A 289 15.12 4.37 24.47
C GLU A 289 16.54 4.95 24.64
N ILE A 290 17.57 4.10 24.60
CA ILE A 290 18.96 4.53 24.74
C ILE A 290 19.41 5.36 23.55
N CYS A 291 19.10 4.94 22.31
CA CYS A 291 19.47 5.69 21.11
C CYS A 291 18.75 7.04 21.01
N ALA A 292 17.53 7.14 21.53
CA ALA A 292 16.80 8.41 21.61
C ALA A 292 17.39 9.36 22.66
N LYS A 293 17.85 8.83 23.81
CA LYS A 293 18.40 9.63 24.91
C LYS A 293 19.86 10.05 24.69
N ILE A 294 20.69 9.15 24.17
CA ILE A 294 22.13 9.37 24.05
C ILE A 294 22.43 10.02 22.71
N THR A 295 22.96 11.23 22.76
CA THR A 295 23.24 12.08 21.58
C THR A 295 24.67 12.02 21.09
N ASP A 296 25.48 11.10 21.64
CA ASP A 296 26.88 10.99 21.28
C ASP A 296 27.04 10.56 19.82
N ILE A 297 27.98 11.20 19.13
CA ILE A 297 28.30 10.95 17.72
C ILE A 297 29.25 9.76 17.55
N ASP A 298 29.85 9.30 18.65
CA ASP A 298 30.67 8.09 18.72
C ASP A 298 29.80 6.87 19.03
N ILE A 299 29.80 5.91 18.11
CA ILE A 299 28.99 4.70 18.20
C ILE A 299 29.38 3.83 19.41
N ASP A 300 30.67 3.78 19.74
CA ASP A 300 31.17 2.91 20.79
C ASP A 300 30.76 3.46 22.18
N LYS A 301 30.67 4.78 22.33
CA LYS A 301 30.13 5.42 23.55
C LYS A 301 28.64 5.16 23.74
N VAL A 302 27.85 5.12 22.67
CA VAL A 302 26.43 4.75 22.75
C VAL A 302 26.31 3.30 23.22
N MET A 303 27.16 2.41 22.69
CA MET A 303 27.15 0.97 23.00
C MET A 303 27.48 0.62 24.45
N ILE A 304 28.33 1.40 25.13
CA ILE A 304 28.67 1.19 26.55
C ILE A 304 27.42 1.21 27.45
N ASN A 305 26.35 1.87 27.01
CA ASN A 305 25.10 1.98 27.76
C ASN A 305 24.16 0.77 27.54
N LEU A 306 24.55 -0.18 26.68
CA LEU A 306 23.77 -1.37 26.33
C LEU A 306 24.38 -2.63 26.94
N LYS A 307 23.50 -3.57 27.32
CA LYS A 307 23.91 -4.91 27.76
C LYS A 307 24.15 -5.78 26.53
N THR A 308 25.42 -5.98 26.14
CA THR A 308 25.80 -6.71 24.91
C THR A 308 25.37 -8.19 24.91
N GLU A 309 25.15 -8.79 26.09
CA GLU A 309 24.64 -10.16 26.25
C GLU A 309 23.27 -10.38 25.58
N GLU A 310 22.43 -9.33 25.51
CA GLU A 310 21.09 -9.40 24.93
C GLU A 310 21.10 -9.43 23.39
N PHE A 311 22.27 -9.18 22.80
CA PHE A 311 22.51 -9.08 21.36
C PHE A 311 23.23 -10.31 20.78
N VAL A 312 23.54 -11.31 21.62
CA VAL A 312 24.25 -12.51 21.19
C VAL A 312 23.33 -13.39 20.33
N LEU A 313 23.72 -13.64 19.08
CA LEU A 313 22.98 -14.45 18.11
C LEU A 313 23.86 -15.50 17.44
N GLU A 314 23.22 -16.55 16.90
CA GLU A 314 23.89 -17.59 16.10
C GLU A 314 24.47 -17.02 14.79
N MET A 315 25.66 -17.51 14.38
CA MET A 315 26.35 -17.03 13.17
C MET A 315 25.53 -17.27 11.91
N THR A 316 24.94 -18.46 11.81
CA THR A 316 24.11 -18.89 10.67
C THR A 316 22.90 -17.98 10.48
N THR A 317 22.28 -17.53 11.58
CA THR A 317 21.15 -16.60 11.55
C THR A 317 21.57 -15.24 11.00
N LEU A 318 22.64 -14.65 11.54
CA LEU A 318 23.15 -13.35 11.07
C LEU A 318 23.61 -13.40 9.61
N GLN A 319 24.36 -14.44 9.23
CA GLN A 319 24.80 -14.66 7.85
C GLN A 319 23.61 -14.79 6.89
N SER A 320 22.53 -15.47 7.31
CA SER A 320 21.32 -15.59 6.48
C SER A 320 20.57 -14.27 6.29
N LEU A 321 20.83 -13.26 7.13
CA LEU A 321 20.25 -11.91 7.06
C LEU A 321 21.27 -10.83 6.67
N GLN A 322 22.49 -11.22 6.27
CA GLN A 322 23.59 -10.31 5.93
C GLN A 322 23.18 -9.25 4.91
N GLN A 323 22.22 -9.58 4.06
CA GLN A 323 21.78 -8.75 2.96
C GLN A 323 20.83 -7.64 3.42
N LEU A 324 20.09 -7.88 4.50
CA LEU A 324 19.34 -6.83 5.19
C LEU A 324 20.30 -5.89 5.93
N ILE A 325 21.35 -6.46 6.54
CA ILE A 325 22.41 -5.69 7.21
C ILE A 325 23.16 -4.80 6.20
N GLN A 326 23.57 -5.37 5.06
CA GLN A 326 24.21 -4.65 3.97
C GLN A 326 23.30 -3.52 3.46
N TRP A 327 22.01 -3.80 3.26
CA TRP A 327 21.06 -2.77 2.81
C TRP A 327 21.01 -1.57 3.75
N VAL A 328 21.02 -1.78 5.07
CA VAL A 328 21.03 -0.67 6.03
C VAL A 328 22.29 0.19 5.86
N GLY A 329 23.47 -0.42 5.73
CA GLY A 329 24.72 0.30 5.50
C GLY A 329 24.75 1.08 4.18
N ASP A 330 24.38 0.40 3.09
CA ASP A 330 24.31 1.00 1.74
C ASP A 330 23.31 2.16 1.69
N PHE A 331 22.17 2.02 2.37
CA PHE A 331 21.13 3.04 2.39
C PHE A 331 21.56 4.27 3.19
N VAL A 332 22.22 4.10 4.34
CA VAL A 332 22.80 5.22 5.09
C VAL A 332 23.85 5.95 4.25
N LEU A 333 24.76 5.21 3.62
CA LEU A 333 25.79 5.79 2.74
C LEU A 333 25.17 6.58 1.59
N TYR A 334 24.18 6.00 0.91
CA TYR A 334 23.47 6.66 -0.18
C TYR A 334 22.76 7.94 0.28
N LEU A 335 22.03 7.89 1.40
CA LEU A 335 21.29 9.03 1.93
C LEU A 335 22.25 10.19 2.25
N LEU A 336 23.33 9.92 2.98
CA LEU A 336 24.30 10.95 3.36
C LEU A 336 25.03 11.52 2.14
N ALA A 337 25.45 10.68 1.18
CA ALA A 337 26.06 11.14 -0.07
C ALA A 337 25.07 11.95 -0.95
N SER A 338 23.77 11.73 -0.78
CA SER A 338 22.74 12.50 -1.46
C SER A 338 22.44 13.85 -0.78
N LEU A 339 22.80 14.05 0.50
CA LEU A 339 22.44 15.24 1.27
C LEU A 339 22.86 16.57 0.60
N PRO A 340 24.11 16.74 0.10
CA PRO A 340 24.53 17.98 -0.56
C PRO A 340 23.76 18.28 -1.85
N ASN A 341 23.18 17.23 -2.44
CA ASN A 341 22.45 17.27 -3.69
C ASN A 341 20.98 17.69 -3.52
N GLN A 342 20.51 17.94 -2.28
CA GLN A 342 19.10 18.22 -1.94
C GLN A 342 18.74 19.72 -1.81
N GLY A 343 19.56 20.62 -2.37
CA GLY A 343 19.45 22.07 -2.17
C GLY A 343 18.04 22.66 -2.29
N SER A 344 17.75 23.66 -1.45
CA SER A 344 16.43 24.28 -1.20
C SER A 344 16.10 25.48 -2.10
N GLY A 345 16.91 25.77 -3.13
CA GLY A 345 16.75 26.95 -3.98
C GLY A 345 15.76 26.75 -5.13
N PRO A 346 15.07 27.80 -5.61
CA PRO A 346 14.18 27.75 -6.80
C PRO A 346 14.91 27.43 -8.12
N ALA A 347 16.24 27.41 -8.12
CA ALA A 347 17.10 26.96 -9.23
C ALA A 347 17.53 25.49 -9.13
N SER A 348 17.24 24.82 -8.00
CA SER A 348 17.42 23.38 -7.87
C SER A 348 16.29 22.69 -8.64
N GLY A 349 16.63 21.67 -9.42
CA GLY A 349 15.67 20.95 -10.26
C GLY A 349 14.60 20.18 -9.46
N PRO A 350 13.93 19.19 -10.07
CA PRO A 350 12.92 18.39 -9.38
C PRO A 350 13.49 17.73 -8.11
N VAL A 351 12.66 17.67 -7.06
CA VAL A 351 12.98 17.02 -5.78
C VAL A 351 13.56 15.63 -6.04
N ARG A 352 14.73 15.34 -5.47
CA ARG A 352 15.43 14.07 -5.65
C ARG A 352 14.95 13.03 -4.63
N PRO A 353 15.07 11.72 -4.92
CA PRO A 353 14.87 10.68 -3.92
C PRO A 353 15.73 10.92 -2.68
N GLY A 354 15.18 10.62 -1.50
CA GLY A 354 15.81 10.85 -0.21
C GLY A 354 15.44 12.18 0.45
N HIS A 355 14.91 13.17 -0.30
CA HIS A 355 14.66 14.52 0.23
C HIS A 355 13.76 14.55 1.48
N SER A 356 12.61 13.87 1.44
CA SER A 356 11.69 13.87 2.58
C SER A 356 12.13 12.92 3.68
N PHE A 357 12.91 11.89 3.33
CA PHE A 357 13.48 10.94 4.28
C PHE A 357 14.56 11.58 5.16
N LEU A 358 15.44 12.40 4.58
CA LEU A 358 16.52 13.10 5.28
C LEU A 358 16.04 14.12 6.33
N ARG A 359 14.74 14.45 6.32
CA ARG A 359 14.10 15.36 7.28
C ARG A 359 13.21 14.65 8.29
N ASP A 360 13.13 13.32 8.23
CA ASP A 360 12.26 12.49 9.07
C ASP A 360 13.04 11.92 10.25
N GLY A 361 13.05 12.66 11.37
CA GLY A 361 13.81 12.32 12.57
C GLY A 361 13.54 10.92 13.10
N ALA A 362 12.30 10.43 13.00
CA ALA A 362 11.93 9.08 13.42
C ALA A 362 12.61 8.00 12.55
N SER A 363 12.69 8.20 11.23
CA SER A 363 13.36 7.26 10.33
C SER A 363 14.88 7.31 10.48
N LEU A 364 15.47 8.50 10.65
CA LEU A 364 16.90 8.64 10.93
C LEU A 364 17.28 8.00 12.27
N GLY A 365 16.45 8.17 13.30
CA GLY A 365 16.62 7.50 14.59
C GLY A 365 16.59 5.98 14.46
N MET A 366 15.67 5.45 13.65
CA MET A 366 15.61 4.02 13.36
C MET A 366 16.88 3.50 12.64
N LEU A 367 17.43 4.25 11.68
CA LEU A 367 18.71 3.90 11.06
C LEU A 367 19.84 3.88 12.11
N ARG A 368 19.86 4.87 12.99
CA ARG A 368 20.87 5.00 14.06
C ARG A 368 20.83 3.79 15.00
N GLU A 369 19.63 3.37 15.43
CA GLU A 369 19.43 2.15 16.22
C GLU A 369 19.96 0.89 15.52
N LEU A 370 19.66 0.73 14.23
CA LEU A 370 20.12 -0.43 13.46
C LEU A 370 21.64 -0.43 13.31
N MET A 371 22.27 0.74 13.10
CA MET A 371 23.73 0.84 13.05
C MET A 371 24.37 0.41 14.37
N VAL A 372 23.86 0.85 15.52
CA VAL A 372 24.36 0.41 16.84
C VAL A 372 24.24 -1.11 17.00
N MET A 373 23.09 -1.67 16.66
CA MET A 373 22.87 -3.12 16.75
C MET A 373 23.80 -3.91 15.82
N ILE A 374 23.98 -3.46 14.57
CA ILE A 374 24.89 -4.08 13.61
C ILE A 374 26.34 -3.98 14.09
N ARG A 375 26.73 -2.86 14.73
CA ARG A 375 28.09 -2.67 15.28
C ARG A 375 28.36 -3.65 16.42
N ILE A 376 27.40 -3.83 17.34
CA ILE A 376 27.51 -4.85 18.40
C ILE A 376 27.72 -6.25 17.81
N TRP A 377 26.94 -6.61 16.79
CA TRP A 377 27.13 -7.90 16.09
C TRP A 377 28.48 -7.99 15.39
N GLY A 378 28.98 -6.90 14.83
CA GLY A 378 30.31 -6.82 14.22
C GLY A 378 31.46 -7.04 15.19
N LEU A 379 31.36 -6.51 16.41
CA LEU A 379 32.36 -6.74 17.47
C LEU A 379 32.42 -8.21 17.90
N LEU A 380 31.25 -8.88 17.96
CA LEU A 380 31.18 -10.31 18.25
C LEU A 380 31.65 -11.14 17.04
N LYS A 381 31.31 -10.70 15.82
CA LYS A 381 31.44 -11.44 14.55
C LYS A 381 31.71 -10.46 13.40
N PRO A 382 32.98 -10.18 13.05
CA PRO A 382 33.33 -9.18 12.04
C PRO A 382 32.72 -9.42 10.65
N SER A 383 32.50 -10.69 10.28
CA SER A 383 31.86 -11.09 9.02
C SER A 383 30.41 -10.63 8.85
N CYS A 384 29.78 -10.11 9.91
CA CYS A 384 28.40 -9.64 9.90
C CYS A 384 28.28 -8.14 9.59
N LEU A 385 29.40 -7.41 9.51
CA LEU A 385 29.38 -5.98 9.19
C LEU A 385 29.00 -5.74 7.71
N PRO A 386 28.36 -4.61 7.38
CA PRO A 386 28.24 -4.16 6.01
C PRO A 386 29.64 -3.97 5.40
N ILE A 387 29.79 -4.39 4.14
CA ILE A 387 31.03 -4.26 3.40
C ILE A 387 30.97 -2.96 2.61
N TYR A 388 31.93 -2.06 2.86
CA TYR A 388 32.10 -0.83 2.10
C TYR A 388 33.34 -0.94 1.22
N ILE A 389 33.26 -0.41 0.00
CA ILE A 389 34.44 -0.27 -0.86
C ILE A 389 35.03 1.11 -0.57
N ALA A 390 36.04 1.15 0.30
CA ALA A 390 36.72 2.37 0.70
C ALA A 390 38.00 2.60 -0.12
N THR A 391 38.42 3.86 -0.21
CA THR A 391 39.72 4.23 -0.81
C THR A 391 40.89 4.04 0.15
N SER A 392 40.61 3.82 1.45
CA SER A 392 41.59 3.55 2.50
C SER A 392 41.20 2.33 3.33
N ASP A 393 42.14 1.41 3.53
CA ASP A 393 41.93 0.17 4.29
C ASP A 393 41.85 0.38 5.82
N THR A 394 42.31 1.53 6.33
CA THR A 394 42.32 1.82 7.77
C THR A 394 41.09 2.59 8.24
N GLN A 395 40.17 2.94 7.33
CA GLN A 395 39.01 3.77 7.64
C GLN A 395 37.88 2.95 8.27
N ASP A 396 37.44 3.31 9.47
CA ASP A 396 36.20 2.78 10.03
C ASP A 396 35.00 3.49 9.40
N SER A 397 34.57 2.99 8.23
CA SER A 397 33.45 3.55 7.47
C SER A 397 32.14 3.54 8.27
N MET A 398 31.92 2.54 9.12
CA MET A 398 30.70 2.43 9.90
C MET A 398 30.61 3.52 10.97
N SER A 399 31.71 3.75 11.68
CA SER A 399 31.81 4.83 12.67
C SER A 399 31.71 6.22 12.02
N LEU A 400 32.31 6.42 10.84
CA LEU A 400 32.13 7.65 10.06
C LEU A 400 30.66 7.90 9.71
N LEU A 401 29.99 6.90 9.13
CA LEU A 401 28.59 7.03 8.72
C LEU A 401 27.66 7.24 9.92
N PHE A 402 27.92 6.58 11.05
CA PHE A 402 27.15 6.78 12.28
C PHE A 402 27.28 8.21 12.81
N ARG A 403 28.49 8.76 12.78
CA ARG A 403 28.78 10.13 13.21
C ARG A 403 27.99 11.15 12.38
N LEU A 404 28.05 11.02 11.05
CA LEU A 404 27.33 11.90 10.11
C LEU A 404 25.81 11.73 10.24
N LEU A 405 25.32 10.50 10.32
CA LEU A 405 23.90 10.21 10.53
C LEU A 405 23.39 10.79 11.85
N THR A 406 24.19 10.70 12.92
CA THR A 406 23.82 11.24 14.23
C THR A 406 23.76 12.77 14.19
N LYS A 407 24.74 13.45 13.57
CA LYS A 407 24.69 14.90 13.35
C LYS A 407 23.40 15.30 12.63
N LEU A 408 23.07 14.62 11.52
CA LEU A 408 21.84 14.89 10.77
C LEU A 408 20.57 14.62 11.60
N TRP A 409 20.53 13.50 12.32
CA TRP A 409 19.40 13.16 13.19
C TRP A 409 19.16 14.21 14.27
N LEU A 410 20.21 14.79 14.86
CA LEU A 410 20.07 15.85 15.86
C LEU A 410 19.37 17.10 15.30
N CYS A 411 19.51 17.36 14.00
CA CYS A 411 18.81 18.45 13.32
C CYS A 411 17.31 18.20 13.14
N CYS A 412 16.91 16.93 12.98
CA CYS A 412 15.54 16.55 12.61
C CYS A 412 14.76 15.83 13.73
N ARG A 413 15.41 15.58 14.88
CA ARG A 413 14.85 14.86 16.04
C ARG A 413 13.60 15.53 16.61
N ASP A 414 13.57 16.86 16.63
CA ASP A 414 12.50 17.64 17.25
C ASP A 414 11.54 18.14 16.18
N GLU A 415 10.40 17.46 16.02
CA GLU A 415 9.37 17.73 14.99
C GLU A 415 8.87 19.19 14.97
N GLY A 416 8.95 19.91 16.09
CA GLY A 416 8.50 21.31 16.20
C GLY A 416 9.50 22.36 15.75
N HIS A 417 10.79 22.02 15.65
CA HIS A 417 11.87 22.96 15.29
C HIS A 417 12.96 22.25 14.48
N PRO A 418 12.65 21.70 13.29
CA PRO A 418 13.68 21.09 12.45
C PRO A 418 14.70 22.17 12.04
N SER A 419 15.95 21.99 12.45
CA SER A 419 17.05 22.86 12.02
C SER A 419 17.58 22.37 10.67
N GLU A 420 18.01 23.30 9.83
CA GLU A 420 18.73 22.93 8.62
C GLU A 420 20.12 22.38 8.98
N PRO A 421 20.64 21.38 8.23
CA PRO A 421 22.00 20.89 8.43
C PRO A 421 22.98 22.04 8.20
N ASP A 422 24.00 22.13 9.06
CA ASP A 422 25.03 23.14 8.93
C ASP A 422 25.96 22.88 7.74
N ASP A 423 26.61 23.93 7.24
CA ASP A 423 27.54 23.83 6.10
C ASP A 423 28.66 22.83 6.38
N THR A 424 29.07 22.68 7.65
CA THR A 424 30.10 21.70 8.04
C THR A 424 29.67 20.26 7.79
N LEU A 425 28.44 19.88 8.15
CA LEU A 425 27.91 18.56 7.87
C LEU A 425 27.74 18.32 6.37
N ILE A 426 27.30 19.33 5.62
CA ILE A 426 27.15 19.25 4.18
C ILE A 426 28.50 19.01 3.51
N ASP A 427 29.52 19.79 3.86
CA ASP A 427 30.89 19.67 3.34
C ASP A 427 31.49 18.28 3.64
N GLU A 428 31.30 17.76 4.85
CA GLU A 428 31.73 16.41 5.20
C GLU A 428 31.01 15.35 4.35
N CYS A 429 29.72 15.51 4.07
CA CYS A 429 28.95 14.62 3.21
C CYS A 429 29.35 14.72 1.73
N CYS A 430 29.78 15.90 1.25
CA CYS A 430 30.33 16.10 -0.09
C CYS A 430 31.58 15.27 -0.35
N LEU A 431 32.34 14.95 0.70
CA LEU A 431 33.56 14.14 0.61
C LEU A 431 33.30 12.63 0.62
N LEU A 432 32.07 12.16 0.88
CA LEU A 432 31.78 10.72 0.93
C LEU A 432 32.07 9.99 -0.39
N PRO A 433 31.68 10.50 -1.58
CA PRO A 433 31.95 9.81 -2.85
C PRO A 433 33.43 9.64 -3.19
N SER A 434 34.33 10.44 -2.60
CA SER A 434 35.78 10.28 -2.77
C SER A 434 36.40 9.31 -1.77
N GLN A 435 35.71 9.02 -0.66
CA GLN A 435 36.16 8.09 0.38
C GLN A 435 35.58 6.68 0.18
N LEU A 436 34.33 6.59 -0.28
CA LEU A 436 33.55 5.36 -0.36
C LEU A 436 32.84 5.27 -1.73
N LEU A 437 32.81 4.07 -2.31
CA LEU A 437 32.01 3.82 -3.49
C LEU A 437 30.52 3.91 -3.12
N ILE A 438 29.82 4.88 -3.70
CA ILE A 438 28.39 5.06 -3.47
C ILE A 438 27.62 3.97 -4.22
N PRO A 439 26.77 3.18 -3.53
CA PRO A 439 25.96 2.16 -4.19
C PRO A 439 24.97 2.83 -5.14
N ASN A 440 24.81 2.25 -6.34
CA ASN A 440 23.76 2.72 -7.24
C ASN A 440 22.41 2.19 -6.75
N MET A 441 21.56 3.13 -6.39
CA MET A 441 20.29 2.96 -5.73
C MET A 441 19.16 3.23 -6.74
N ASP A 442 19.05 2.39 -7.78
CA ASP A 442 18.00 2.47 -8.83
C ASP A 442 16.65 1.92 -8.29
N TRP A 443 16.04 2.63 -7.33
CA TRP A 443 14.84 2.16 -6.58
C TRP A 443 13.51 2.62 -7.16
N LEU A 444 13.51 3.38 -8.25
CA LEU A 444 12.28 3.97 -8.76
C LEU A 444 11.32 2.84 -9.14
N PRO A 445 10.19 2.66 -8.43
CA PRO A 445 9.16 1.77 -8.92
C PRO A 445 8.76 2.32 -10.27
N VAL A 446 8.97 1.53 -11.32
CA VAL A 446 8.51 1.85 -12.68
C VAL A 446 7.02 2.16 -12.56
N ASN A 447 6.63 3.38 -12.92
CA ASN A 447 5.24 3.80 -12.89
C ASN A 447 4.49 3.15 -14.06
N ASP A 448 4.28 1.84 -13.96
CA ASP A 448 3.50 1.03 -14.91
C ASP A 448 2.05 0.81 -14.44
N ALA A 449 1.65 1.50 -13.36
CA ALA A 449 0.32 1.35 -12.81
C ALA A 449 -0.72 1.92 -13.79
N ILE A 450 -1.59 1.04 -14.31
CA ILE A 450 -2.73 1.39 -15.17
C ILE A 450 -3.56 2.56 -14.59
N ILE A 451 -3.58 2.72 -13.27
CA ILE A 451 -4.29 3.79 -12.55
C ILE A 451 -3.83 5.19 -12.97
N SER A 452 -2.52 5.44 -13.13
CA SER A 452 -2.03 6.76 -13.57
C SER A 452 -2.48 7.05 -15.01
N LYS A 453 -2.49 6.02 -15.86
CA LYS A 453 -2.93 6.10 -17.27
C LYS A 453 -4.47 6.22 -17.41
N LEU A 454 -5.24 5.74 -16.42
CA LEU A 454 -6.72 5.82 -16.39
C LEU A 454 -7.26 7.21 -16.02
N GLN A 455 -6.40 8.17 -15.65
CA GLN A 455 -6.84 9.54 -15.36
C GLN A 455 -7.44 10.25 -16.60
N ASN A 456 -7.06 9.85 -17.81
CA ASN A 456 -7.46 10.50 -19.07
C ASN A 456 -8.94 10.28 -19.50
N LYS A 457 -9.81 9.76 -18.62
CA LYS A 457 -11.26 9.53 -18.84
C LYS A 457 -11.66 8.71 -20.09
N GLN A 458 -10.72 8.27 -20.91
CA GLN A 458 -11.00 7.42 -22.06
C GLN A 458 -11.09 5.95 -21.65
N PRO A 459 -12.03 5.19 -22.24
CA PRO A 459 -12.17 3.77 -21.95
C PRO A 459 -10.93 3.01 -22.45
N VAL A 460 -10.27 2.29 -21.54
CA VAL A 460 -9.12 1.45 -21.87
C VAL A 460 -9.61 0.03 -22.18
N ARG A 461 -9.25 -0.50 -23.35
CA ARG A 461 -9.49 -1.89 -23.72
C ARG A 461 -8.27 -2.74 -23.42
N LEU A 462 -8.46 -3.77 -22.62
CA LEU A 462 -7.41 -4.71 -22.23
C LEU A 462 -7.77 -6.11 -22.72
N GLN A 463 -6.76 -6.89 -23.08
CA GLN A 463 -6.92 -8.30 -23.42
C GLN A 463 -6.16 -9.15 -22.40
N PHE A 464 -6.83 -10.19 -21.89
CA PHE A 464 -6.20 -11.11 -20.94
C PHE A 464 -4.91 -11.70 -21.53
N GLY A 465 -3.86 -11.74 -20.71
CA GLY A 465 -2.55 -12.26 -21.12
C GLY A 465 -1.71 -11.34 -22.01
N LYS A 466 -2.24 -10.19 -22.46
CA LYS A 466 -1.47 -9.21 -23.24
C LYS A 466 -1.13 -7.97 -22.42
N THR A 467 0.06 -7.40 -22.64
CA THR A 467 0.43 -6.11 -22.07
C THR A 467 -0.46 -5.02 -22.66
N PRO A 468 -0.89 -4.02 -21.87
CA PRO A 468 -1.67 -2.90 -22.37
C PRO A 468 -0.87 -2.15 -23.45
N GLY A 469 -1.35 -2.12 -24.69
CA GLY A 469 -0.75 -1.35 -25.80
C GLY A 469 -1.00 0.15 -25.70
N ILE A 470 -0.93 0.72 -24.50
CA ILE A 470 -1.16 2.14 -24.25
C ILE A 470 0.08 2.89 -24.73
N ARG A 471 -0.08 3.80 -25.71
CA ARG A 471 1.00 4.64 -26.24
C ARG A 471 1.62 5.44 -25.09
N ASP A 472 2.81 5.05 -24.68
CA ASP A 472 3.60 5.81 -23.72
C ASP A 472 4.08 7.11 -24.40
N ASP A 473 3.80 8.26 -23.80
CA ASP A 473 4.39 9.53 -24.25
C ASP A 473 5.91 9.49 -23.97
N PRO A 474 6.78 9.58 -24.99
CA PRO A 474 8.22 9.42 -24.84
C PRO A 474 8.88 10.45 -23.89
N LYS A 475 8.20 11.56 -23.56
CA LYS A 475 8.72 12.55 -22.61
C LYS A 475 8.65 12.10 -21.14
N PHE A 476 7.67 11.28 -20.76
CA PHE A 476 7.52 10.79 -19.37
C PHE A 476 8.55 9.71 -19.01
N ILE A 477 9.09 9.00 -20.01
CA ILE A 477 9.99 7.86 -19.81
C ILE A 477 11.47 8.28 -19.90
N ARG A 478 11.79 9.35 -20.63
CA ARG A 478 13.19 9.68 -20.95
C ARG A 478 14.02 10.14 -19.74
N GLU A 479 13.39 10.67 -18.70
CA GLU A 479 14.08 11.06 -17.46
C GLU A 479 14.00 10.01 -16.34
N THR A 480 13.19 8.96 -16.49
CA THR A 480 12.91 8.03 -15.37
C THR A 480 13.25 6.56 -15.65
N LEU A 481 13.50 6.14 -16.89
CA LEU A 481 13.60 4.71 -17.20
C LEU A 481 14.58 4.37 -18.32
N SER A 482 15.82 4.04 -17.95
CA SER A 482 16.64 3.14 -18.78
C SER A 482 16.04 1.74 -18.70
N LYS A 483 15.32 1.33 -19.76
CA LYS A 483 14.77 -0.01 -19.96
C LYS A 483 15.82 -1.15 -19.93
N LYS A 484 17.11 -0.85 -19.74
CA LYS A 484 18.18 -1.85 -19.60
C LYS A 484 18.47 -2.28 -18.15
N ASN A 485 17.96 -1.57 -17.15
CA ASN A 485 18.18 -1.88 -15.73
C ASN A 485 16.89 -2.31 -15.03
N MET A 486 16.13 -3.23 -15.63
CA MET A 486 15.00 -3.90 -14.98
C MET A 486 15.50 -4.91 -13.92
N LYS A 487 16.23 -4.40 -12.93
CA LYS A 487 16.68 -5.13 -11.75
C LYS A 487 15.96 -4.59 -10.53
N THR A 488 14.63 -4.67 -10.58
CA THR A 488 13.73 -4.18 -9.53
C THR A 488 13.82 -5.06 -8.29
N PHE A 489 13.82 -4.40 -7.14
CA PHE A 489 14.13 -4.95 -5.84
C PHE A 489 12.95 -5.68 -5.17
N LEU A 490 13.27 -6.87 -4.67
CA LEU A 490 13.01 -7.37 -3.30
C LEU A 490 13.64 -8.77 -3.11
N LEU A 491 14.37 -9.29 -4.11
CA LEU A 491 15.04 -10.58 -4.01
C LEU A 491 16.44 -10.75 -4.58
N HIS A 492 17.02 -9.73 -5.21
CA HIS A 492 18.41 -9.85 -5.66
C HIS A 492 19.43 -9.77 -4.52
N THR A 493 19.03 -9.20 -3.37
CA THR A 493 19.80 -9.27 -2.14
C THR A 493 19.80 -10.69 -1.56
N PHE A 494 18.81 -11.55 -1.81
CA PHE A 494 18.84 -12.92 -1.28
C PHE A 494 19.57 -13.93 -2.17
N TRP A 495 19.60 -13.75 -3.50
CA TRP A 495 20.19 -14.76 -4.40
C TRP A 495 20.86 -14.11 -5.61
N ARG A 496 22.20 -14.05 -5.59
CA ARG A 496 23.04 -13.57 -6.70
C ARG A 496 23.16 -14.57 -7.85
N SER A 497 22.57 -15.76 -7.72
CA SER A 497 22.61 -16.84 -8.72
C SER A 497 21.19 -17.25 -9.10
N PHE A 498 20.66 -16.65 -10.16
CA PHE A 498 19.45 -17.17 -10.80
C PHE A 498 19.79 -18.51 -11.46
N SER A 499 19.19 -19.59 -10.98
CA SER A 499 19.03 -20.81 -11.77
C SER A 499 17.72 -20.73 -12.54
N ALA A 500 17.72 -21.19 -13.78
CA ALA A 500 16.51 -21.32 -14.59
C ALA A 500 15.52 -22.26 -13.85
N GLY A 501 14.41 -21.71 -13.33
CA GLY A 501 13.40 -22.49 -12.61
C GLY A 501 12.67 -21.80 -11.46
N CYS A 502 13.15 -20.65 -10.96
CA CYS A 502 12.46 -19.91 -9.88
C CYS A 502 11.22 -19.15 -10.38
N HIS A 503 10.05 -19.42 -9.78
CA HIS A 503 8.84 -18.66 -10.07
C HIS A 503 8.84 -17.30 -9.36
N ILE A 504 8.83 -16.24 -10.16
CA ILE A 504 8.87 -14.84 -9.74
C ILE A 504 7.47 -14.26 -9.65
N VAL A 505 7.23 -13.43 -8.63
CA VAL A 505 5.93 -12.85 -8.33
C VAL A 505 6.01 -11.33 -8.12
N PRO A 506 5.73 -10.50 -9.14
CA PRO A 506 5.69 -9.06 -9.00
C PRO A 506 4.41 -8.55 -8.36
N LEU A 507 4.49 -7.33 -7.86
CA LEU A 507 3.41 -6.58 -7.27
C LEU A 507 2.93 -5.45 -8.18
N PHE A 508 1.62 -5.32 -8.35
CA PHE A 508 1.01 -4.23 -9.13
C PHE A 508 1.20 -2.82 -8.56
N ARG A 509 1.45 -2.68 -7.25
CA ARG A 509 1.51 -1.37 -6.60
C ARG A 509 2.92 -0.78 -6.59
N CYS A 510 3.93 -1.50 -6.11
CA CYS A 510 5.31 -1.01 -6.02
C CYS A 510 6.27 -1.64 -7.03
N GLY A 511 5.81 -2.58 -7.87
CA GLY A 511 6.71 -3.32 -8.77
C GLY A 511 7.65 -4.27 -8.03
N CYS A 512 7.52 -4.37 -6.71
CA CYS A 512 8.29 -5.26 -5.85
C CYS A 512 8.12 -6.72 -6.29
N VAL A 513 9.17 -7.51 -6.12
CA VAL A 513 9.20 -8.88 -6.62
C VAL A 513 9.52 -9.86 -5.49
N THR A 514 8.73 -10.93 -5.37
CA THR A 514 8.99 -12.03 -4.44
C THR A 514 9.20 -13.39 -5.12
N MET A 515 9.77 -14.37 -4.40
CA MET A 515 9.89 -15.77 -4.82
C MET A 515 8.79 -16.59 -4.15
N LEU A 516 8.22 -17.54 -4.91
CA LEU A 516 7.19 -18.44 -4.38
C LEU A 516 7.73 -19.44 -3.34
N ARG A 517 9.02 -19.79 -3.40
CA ARG A 517 9.67 -20.71 -2.47
C ARG A 517 11.08 -20.21 -2.17
N SER A 518 11.43 -20.20 -0.89
CA SER A 518 12.80 -19.91 -0.45
C SER A 518 13.71 -21.12 -0.60
N PRO A 519 14.93 -20.94 -1.10
CA PRO A 519 15.97 -21.96 -0.98
C PRO A 519 16.56 -21.99 0.44
N ASN A 520 16.36 -20.95 1.26
CA ASN A 520 16.91 -20.90 2.61
C ASN A 520 15.99 -21.60 3.62
N LYS A 521 16.57 -22.39 4.51
CA LYS A 521 15.83 -23.17 5.51
C LYS A 521 15.88 -22.56 6.92
N THR A 522 16.67 -21.50 7.15
CA THR A 522 16.78 -20.88 8.48
C THR A 522 15.45 -20.29 8.94
N THR A 523 15.19 -20.38 10.24
CA THR A 523 13.95 -19.89 10.86
C THR A 523 13.77 -18.39 10.70
N ALA A 524 14.86 -17.62 10.83
CA ALA A 524 14.84 -16.17 10.68
C ALA A 524 14.45 -15.72 9.26
N VAL A 525 14.96 -16.40 8.21
CA VAL A 525 14.59 -16.10 6.82
C VAL A 525 13.14 -16.49 6.55
N LYS A 526 12.68 -17.62 7.08
CA LYS A 526 11.25 -17.98 7.01
C LYS A 526 10.38 -16.92 7.67
N GLN A 527 10.74 -16.44 8.86
CA GLN A 527 9.98 -15.38 9.55
C GLN A 527 9.98 -14.06 8.77
N TRP A 528 11.10 -13.69 8.15
CA TRP A 528 11.18 -12.56 7.23
C TRP A 528 10.19 -12.74 6.08
N GLU A 529 10.23 -13.88 5.40
CA GLU A 529 9.37 -14.19 4.24
C GLU A 529 7.89 -14.25 4.57
N GLN A 530 7.51 -14.75 5.75
CA GLN A 530 6.11 -14.80 6.21
C GLN A 530 5.44 -13.42 6.21
N ARG A 531 6.21 -12.33 6.40
CA ARG A 531 5.71 -10.95 6.33
C ARG A 531 5.19 -10.57 4.94
N TRP A 532 5.65 -11.28 3.91
CA TRP A 532 5.39 -11.02 2.51
C TRP A 532 4.48 -12.06 1.86
N ILE A 533 3.98 -13.07 2.57
CA ILE A 533 3.23 -14.16 1.93
C ILE A 533 1.86 -13.70 1.43
N LYS A 534 1.15 -12.91 2.25
CA LYS A 534 -0.21 -12.48 1.91
C LYS A 534 -0.19 -11.26 0.98
N ASN A 535 0.56 -10.23 1.37
CA ASN A 535 0.64 -8.96 0.66
C ASN A 535 2.06 -8.42 0.73
N CYS A 536 2.41 -7.50 -0.17
CA CYS A 536 3.61 -6.68 -0.02
C CYS A 536 3.40 -5.60 1.05
N LEU A 537 4.48 -5.01 1.57
CA LEU A 537 4.42 -3.89 2.53
C LEU A 537 3.60 -2.69 2.07
N CYS A 538 3.48 -2.42 0.76
CA CYS A 538 2.62 -1.35 0.28
C CYS A 538 1.13 -1.76 0.17
N GLY A 539 0.76 -2.90 0.77
CA GLY A 539 -0.59 -3.46 0.79
C GLY A 539 -1.05 -4.09 -0.53
N GLY A 540 -0.16 -4.26 -1.50
CA GLY A 540 -0.54 -4.83 -2.79
C GLY A 540 -0.60 -6.36 -2.76
N LEU A 541 -1.38 -6.91 -3.70
CA LEU A 541 -1.45 -8.34 -3.99
C LEU A 541 -0.41 -8.80 -5.01
N TRP A 542 0.14 -9.97 -4.72
CA TRP A 542 1.12 -10.69 -5.51
C TRP A 542 0.52 -11.32 -6.78
N ARG A 543 1.27 -11.33 -7.89
CA ARG A 543 0.89 -11.98 -9.15
C ARG A 543 1.99 -12.91 -9.63
N ARG A 544 1.68 -14.13 -10.07
CA ARG A 544 2.67 -15.03 -10.69
C ARG A 544 3.06 -14.56 -12.10
N MET A 545 4.35 -14.57 -12.43
CA MET A 545 4.84 -14.35 -13.80
C MET A 545 4.75 -15.62 -14.65
N PRO A 546 4.33 -15.52 -15.93
CA PRO A 546 4.47 -16.59 -16.89
C PRO A 546 5.96 -16.89 -17.16
N LEU A 547 6.30 -18.17 -17.39
CA LEU A 547 7.66 -18.63 -17.71
C LEU A 547 8.24 -18.03 -19.00
N SER A 548 7.39 -17.48 -19.88
CA SER A 548 7.83 -16.81 -21.11
C SER A 548 8.54 -15.47 -20.86
N TYR A 549 8.59 -15.00 -19.61
CA TYR A 549 9.21 -13.73 -19.19
C TYR A 549 10.44 -13.91 -18.28
N SER A 550 10.88 -15.15 -18.03
CA SER A 550 12.08 -15.46 -17.23
C SER A 550 13.32 -15.64 -18.08
#